data_AF-A0A6J4P0A4-F1
#
_entry.id   AF-A0A6J4P0A4-F1
#
_cell.length_a   1.000
_cell.length_b   1.000
_cell.length_c   1.000
_cell.angle_alpha   90.00
_cell.angle_beta   90.00
_cell.angle_gamma   90.00
#
_symmetry.space_group_name_H-M   'P 1'
#
loop_
_entity.id
_entity.type
_entity.pdbx_description
1 polymer ?
#
loop_
_entity_poly.entity_id
_entity_poly.type
_entity_poly.pdbx_seq_one_letter_code
_entity_poly.pdbx_strand_id
1 'polypeptide(L)' 'MIPVQYRDPETEEILERRYEDGAPSIGTRVKIGFGEFEVLYRWRCVPTSCIVYVRRAAAPQRERVAA' A
#
# COMPACT_ATOMS: atom_id res chain seq x y z
N MET A 1 -6.09 -15.94 0.41
CA MET A 1 -4.92 -15.66 1.26
C MET A 1 -3.62 -15.85 0.48
N ILE A 2 -2.98 -14.75 0.08
CA ILE A 2 -1.64 -14.71 -0.51
C ILE A 2 -0.73 -13.84 0.39
N PRO A 3 0.56 -14.16 0.55
CA PRO A 3 1.50 -13.27 1.21
C PRO A 3 1.79 -12.06 0.33
N VAL A 4 1.56 -10.88 0.90
CA VAL A 4 1.78 -9.57 0.29
C VAL A 4 2.92 -8.87 1.02
N GLN A 5 3.87 -8.34 0.24
CA GLN A 5 4.95 -7.49 0.73
C GLN A 5 4.69 -6.06 0.29
N TYR A 6 4.43 -5.17 1.24
CA TYR A 6 4.30 -3.74 0.98
C TYR A 6 5.67 -3.08 1.01
N ARG A 7 6.01 -2.34 -0.05
CA ARG A 7 7.32 -1.70 -0.21
C ARG A 7 7.22 -0.23 -0.55
N ASP A 8 8.22 0.50 -0.11
CA ASP A 8 8.48 1.84 -0.60
C ASP A 8 9.06 1.78 -2.03
N PRO A 9 8.53 2.55 -3.00
CA PRO A 9 9.00 2.54 -4.39
C PRO A 9 10.35 3.21 -4.61
N GLU A 10 10.79 4.10 -3.70
CA GLU A 10 12.03 4.85 -3.83
C GLU A 10 13.19 4.12 -3.17
N THR A 11 12.96 3.49 -2.03
CA THR A 11 14.01 2.83 -1.22
C THR A 11 14.01 1.31 -1.32
N GLU A 12 12.96 0.71 -1.90
CA GLU A 12 12.67 -0.73 -1.87
C GLU A 12 12.51 -1.33 -0.46
N GLU A 13 12.45 -0.48 0.57
CA GLU A 13 12.27 -0.91 1.96
C GLU A 13 10.94 -1.66 2.11
N ILE A 14 10.97 -2.75 2.88
CA ILE A 14 9.77 -3.53 3.18
C ILE A 14 9.10 -2.91 4.41
N LEU A 15 7.99 -2.22 4.19
CA LEU A 15 7.21 -1.58 5.23
C LEU A 15 6.43 -2.60 6.07
N GLU A 16 5.85 -3.61 5.42
CA GLU A 16 5.09 -4.67 6.09
C GLU A 16 4.97 -5.93 5.22
N ARG A 17 4.81 -7.08 5.88
CA ARG A 17 4.47 -8.36 5.24
C ARG A 17 3.24 -8.94 5.92
N ARG A 18 2.18 -9.23 5.16
CA ARG A 18 0.99 -9.89 5.71
C ARG A 18 0.26 -10.72 4.68
N TYR A 19 -0.63 -11.59 5.14
CA TYR A 19 -1.52 -12.35 4.28
C TYR A 19 -2.77 -11.52 3.96
N GLU A 20 -3.12 -11.47 2.69
CA GLU A 20 -4.31 -10.78 2.16
C GLU A 20 -5.17 -11.76 1.38
N ASP A 21 -6.48 -11.56 1.31
CA ASP A 21 -7.35 -12.45 0.53
C ASP A 21 -6.98 -12.51 -0.95
N GLY A 22 -6.50 -11.39 -1.50
CA GLY A 22 -5.97 -11.26 -2.85
C GLY A 22 -4.98 -10.10 -2.96
N ALA A 23 -4.48 -9.85 -4.17
CA ALA A 23 -3.58 -8.74 -4.42
C ALA A 23 -4.35 -7.41 -4.33
N PRO A 24 -3.90 -6.44 -3.52
CA PRO A 24 -4.47 -5.10 -3.47
C PRO A 24 -4.55 -4.45 -4.86
N SER A 25 -5.63 -3.71 -5.09
CA SER A 25 -5.83 -2.99 -6.35
C SER A 25 -5.08 -1.67 -6.33
N ILE A 26 -4.59 -1.22 -7.49
CA ILE A 26 -3.96 0.09 -7.65
C ILE A 26 -4.93 1.20 -7.25
N GLY A 27 -4.45 2.22 -6.54
CA GLY A 27 -5.24 3.31 -5.96
C GLY A 27 -5.94 2.97 -4.64
N THR A 28 -5.91 1.71 -4.19
CA THR A 28 -6.51 1.33 -2.91
C THR A 28 -5.69 1.90 -1.76
N ARG A 29 -6.37 2.42 -0.74
CA ARG A 29 -5.73 2.79 0.52
C ARG A 29 -5.59 1.58 1.42
N VAL A 30 -4.37 1.32 1.86
CA VAL A 30 -4.02 0.26 2.81
C VAL A 30 -3.45 0.88 4.06
N LYS A 31 -3.85 0.36 5.22
CA LYS A 31 -3.25 0.73 6.50
C LYS A 31 -2.03 -0.14 6.73
N ILE A 32 -0.87 0.47 6.97
CA ILE A 32 0.38 -0.21 7.28
C ILE A 32 0.93 0.41 8.55
N GLY A 33 1.07 -0.39 9.62
CA GLY A 33 1.32 0.14 10.96
C GLY A 33 0.31 1.23 11.37
N PHE A 34 0.81 2.44 11.65
CA PHE A 34 -0.01 3.61 11.99
C PHE A 34 -0.29 4.56 10.80
N GLY A 35 0.21 4.26 9.60
CA GLY A 35 0.04 5.10 8.41
C GLY A 35 -1.02 4.56 7.45
N GLU A 36 -1.63 5.46 6.69
CA GLU A 36 -2.35 5.11 5.46
C GLU A 36 -1.45 5.30 4.25
N PHE A 37 -1.52 4.34 3.34
CA PHE A 37 -0.72 4.31 2.13
C PHE A 37 -1.60 3.99 0.93
N GLU A 38 -1.30 4.55 -0.23
CA GLU A 38 -1.98 4.27 -1.48
C GLU A 38 -1.14 3.32 -2.33
N VAL A 39 -1.77 2.28 -2.89
CA VAL A 39 -1.13 1.33 -3.79
C VAL A 39 -0.84 1.98 -5.14
N LEU A 40 0.44 2.01 -5.51
CA LEU A 40 0.90 2.56 -6.80
C LEU A 40 1.02 1.47 -7.85
N TYR A 41 1.74 0.40 -7.51
CA TYR A 41 2.05 -0.69 -8.44
C TYR A 41 1.91 -2.04 -7.74
N ARG A 42 1.57 -3.06 -8.53
CA ARG A 42 1.59 -4.45 -8.07
C ARG A 42 2.47 -5.28 -8.99
N TRP A 43 3.32 -6.10 -8.38
CA TRP A 43 4.17 -7.05 -9.08
C TRP A 43 3.90 -8.45 -8.54
N ARG A 44 3.52 -9.38 -9.42
CA ARG A 44 3.27 -10.77 -9.05
C ARG A 44 4.52 -11.60 -9.37
N CYS A 45 5.28 -12.00 -8.34
CA CYS A 45 6.53 -12.75 -8.53
C CYS A 45 6.30 -14.25 -8.75
N VAL A 46 5.27 -14.84 -8.14
CA VAL A 46 4.93 -16.28 -8.22
C VAL A 46 3.43 -16.45 -7.97
N PRO A 47 2.81 -17.63 -8.25
CA PRO A 47 1.42 -17.87 -7.89
C PRO A 47 1.12 -17.60 -6.40
N THR A 48 2.14 -17.64 -5.55
CA THR A 48 2.06 -17.56 -4.09
C THR A 48 2.59 -16.27 -3.47
N SER A 49 2.94 -15.20 -4.20
CA SER A 49 3.41 -13.94 -3.57
C SER A 49 3.19 -12.71 -4.44
N CYS A 50 2.80 -11.61 -3.81
CA CYS A 50 2.65 -10.30 -4.45
C CYS A 50 3.53 -9.25 -3.74
N ILE A 51 4.28 -8.49 -4.53
CA ILE A 51 4.93 -7.26 -4.06
C ILE A 51 4.02 -6.09 -4.45
N VAL A 52 3.80 -5.18 -3.51
CA VAL A 52 2.92 -4.04 -3.68
C VAL A 52 3.70 -2.79 -3.28
N TYR A 53 3.88 -1.89 -4.24
CA TYR A 53 4.55 -0.62 -3.98
C TYR A 53 3.52 0.42 -3.57
N VAL A 54 3.79 1.13 -2.49
CA VAL A 54 2.85 2.05 -1.89
C VAL A 54 3.51 3.39 -1.59
N ARG A 55 2.73 4.47 -1.64
CA ARG A 55 3.16 5.78 -1.13
C ARG A 55 2.31 6.18 0.06
N ARG A 56 2.84 7.00 0.96
CA ARG A 56 2.03 7.55 2.06
C ARG A 56 0.86 8.35 1.47
N ALA A 57 -0.35 8.06 1.91
CA ALA A 57 -1.51 8.84 1.52
C ALA A 57 -1.38 10.23 2.17
N ALA A 58 -1.58 11.30 1.39
CA ALA A 58 -1.72 12.62 1.96
C ALA A 58 -2.85 12.58 2.99
N ALA A 59 -2.64 13.16 4.17
CA ALA A 59 -3.71 13.34 5.13
C ALA A 59 -4.88 14.02 4.41
N PRO A 60 -6.14 13.64 4.66
CA PRO A 60 -7.28 14.33 4.06
C PRO A 60 -7.08 15.81 4.37
N GLN A 61 -6.95 16.64 3.32
CA GLN A 61 -6.99 18.08 3.48
C GLN A 61 -8.30 18.34 4.21
N ARG A 62 -8.23 18.74 5.48
CA ARG A 62 -9.35 19.41 6.11
C ARG A 62 -9.62 20.60 5.21
N GLU A 63 -10.69 20.52 4.44
CA GLU A 63 -11.25 21.63 3.69
C GLU A 63 -11.24 22.82 4.66
N ARG A 64 -10.40 23.81 4.40
CA ARG A 64 -10.51 25.09 5.08
C ARG A 64 -11.83 25.66 4.59
N VAL A 65 -12.90 25.41 5.34
CA VAL A 65 -14.13 26.17 5.20
C VAL A 65 -13.78 27.58 5.62
N ALA A 66 -13.49 28.42 4.63
CA ALA A 66 -13.48 29.85 4.81
C ALA A 66 -14.96 30.27 4.95
N ALA A 67 -15.33 30.74 6.14
CA ALA A 67 -16.55 31.48 6.42
C ALA A 67 -16.16 32.70 7.28
#